data_AF-A0A3M6ZG75-F1
#
_entry.id   AF-A0A3M6ZG75-F1
#
_cell.length_a   1.000
_cell.length_b   1.000
_cell.length_c   1.000
_cell.angle_alpha   90.00
_cell.angle_beta   90.00
_cell.angle_gamma   90.00
#
_symmetry.space_group_name_H-M   'P 1'
#
loop_
_entity.id
_entity.type
_entity.pdbx_description
1 polymer ?
#
loop_
_entity_poly.entity_id
_entity_poly.type
_entity_poly.pdbx_seq_one_letter_code
_entity_poly.pdbx_strand_id
1 'polypeptide(L)'
;MVLKRKPQKGITFGYCDTNTGQRVYPPPPVSEMTDLLPEQQPPEQQKPAFYPEELDQDGMYVKVTCYPPLGQATRIARHQHSVKFAILLETSNPSLVDQETSAGTDEQPQVCLWHNHNGHFDWSELPLSPTKEYSDVLLVNRPKDRRLTRTWFTTELPGLPKHAQMVSFTVKFRIATSKGWKWVKDTSGVQDGELHYQGQDYQKHTAHELKQFFGDISPDIAISSERPDTDETFLYSLTCPVQAAQGTDSGFQHHRLGKALSCSRWFALVRLWAPWLAPRHGKGNKFELDKDGVLLSFLRSDGMHVVCLGISGVDDVMTTFLHDSEGNVIVKSRNDRAETGTGRVLVAVADSFEVANAAVMYHARKIVGTLSSTAATDDKTIGTLTDEKVKPEWLEEWYDGLTYCTWNGLGQALTADKIHTALDSLSSNNINITNLIIDDNWQSLSQGDTQFKRAWQDFEATPDGFPMGMKAFTSEVRKRHPNVNHIAVWHAILGYWGGVDPNGKIGQKYKTVEVEKEPGVAGGKFHIVAAEDAKQMYDDFY
;
A
#
# COMPACT_ATOMS: atom_id res chain seq x y z
N MET A 1 26.90 7.63 15.32
CA MET A 1 26.49 9.05 15.32
C MET A 1 25.00 9.11 15.00
N VAL A 2 24.17 9.62 15.91
CA VAL A 2 22.72 9.74 15.67
C VAL A 2 22.48 10.91 14.72
N LEU A 3 21.99 10.63 13.52
CA LEU A 3 21.59 11.65 12.55
C LEU A 3 20.39 12.42 13.12
N LYS A 4 20.60 13.65 13.56
CA LYS A 4 19.51 14.58 13.84
C LYS A 4 19.05 15.18 12.50
N ARG A 5 17.79 14.97 12.14
CA ARG A 5 17.21 15.62 10.95
C ARG A 5 17.39 17.13 11.09
N LYS A 6 17.97 17.78 10.08
CA LYS A 6 17.86 19.24 9.99
C LYS A 6 16.38 19.57 9.75
N PRO A 7 15.79 20.52 10.49
CA PRO A 7 14.46 21.00 10.17
C PRO A 7 14.48 21.52 8.73
N GLN A 8 13.78 20.84 7.82
CA GLN A 8 13.57 21.36 6.47
C GLN A 8 12.65 22.58 6.59
N LYS A 9 13.12 23.75 6.13
CA LYS A 9 12.24 24.89 5.90
C LYS A 9 11.38 24.56 4.68
N GLY A 10 10.16 24.08 4.95
CA GLY A 10 9.07 23.96 3.96
C GLY A 10 8.64 22.54 3.62
N ILE A 11 7.80 21.93 4.46
CA ILE A 11 6.35 21.87 4.23
C ILE A 11 5.71 22.15 5.60
N THR A 12 5.22 23.36 5.80
CA THR A 12 4.43 23.69 6.99
C THR A 12 3.05 23.06 6.84
N PHE A 13 2.64 22.17 7.73
CA PHE A 13 1.22 22.05 8.06
C PHE A 13 0.85 23.33 8.84
N GLY A 14 0.63 24.42 8.10
CA GLY A 14 0.03 25.61 8.67
C GLY A 14 -1.44 25.35 8.99
N TYR A 15 -1.99 26.16 9.90
CA TYR A 15 -3.41 26.34 10.20
C TYR A 15 -4.03 25.53 11.36
N CYS A 16 -3.42 25.60 12.55
CA CYS A 16 -4.15 25.55 13.82
C CYS A 16 -3.58 26.59 14.78
N ASP A 17 -4.45 27.42 15.38
CA ASP A 17 -4.08 28.22 16.54
C ASP A 17 -4.03 27.30 17.77
N THR A 18 -2.85 27.17 18.38
CA THR A 18 -2.57 26.24 19.48
C THR A 18 -3.17 26.65 20.82
N ASN A 19 -3.75 27.85 20.94
CA ASN A 19 -4.44 28.28 22.16
C ASN A 19 -5.96 28.05 22.13
N THR A 20 -6.56 28.00 20.94
CA THR A 20 -8.04 27.93 20.79
C THR A 20 -8.54 26.72 20.01
N GLY A 21 -7.66 26.04 19.26
CA GLY A 21 -8.02 24.86 18.47
C GLY A 21 -8.94 25.15 17.28
N GLN A 22 -9.20 26.42 16.93
CA GLN A 22 -10.04 26.78 15.78
C GLN A 22 -9.22 27.03 14.50
N ARG A 23 -9.82 26.67 13.37
CA ARG A 23 -9.34 26.91 12.00
C ARG A 23 -9.75 28.33 11.56
N VAL A 24 -8.86 29.09 10.95
CA VAL A 24 -9.20 30.42 10.39
C VAL A 24 -9.94 30.24 9.05
N TYR A 25 -11.10 30.89 8.99
CA TYR A 25 -12.23 30.85 8.04
C TYR A 25 -11.92 31.33 6.59
N PRO A 26 -12.81 31.09 5.58
CA PRO A 26 -14.20 30.63 5.74
C PRO A 26 -14.56 29.22 5.20
N PRO A 27 -15.36 28.42 5.95
CA PRO A 27 -16.15 27.27 5.51
C PRO A 27 -17.48 27.67 4.84
N PRO A 28 -18.07 26.73 4.08
CA PRO A 28 -19.41 26.84 3.50
C PRO A 28 -20.55 26.75 4.53
N PRO A 29 -21.78 27.16 4.15
CA PRO A 29 -22.98 27.07 4.98
C PRO A 29 -23.32 25.63 5.40
N VAL A 30 -24.03 25.50 6.52
CA VAL A 30 -24.42 24.24 7.19
C VAL A 30 -25.11 23.23 6.25
N SER A 31 -25.68 23.67 5.14
CA SER A 31 -26.25 22.82 4.09
C SER A 31 -25.22 22.01 3.28
N GLU A 32 -23.93 22.26 3.47
CA GLU A 32 -22.82 21.62 2.72
C GLU A 32 -21.86 20.83 3.63
N MET A 33 -22.25 20.55 4.89
CA MET A 33 -21.48 19.67 5.76
C MET A 33 -21.46 18.24 5.21
N THR A 34 -20.32 17.79 4.70
CA THR A 34 -20.06 16.39 4.34
C THR A 34 -19.47 15.64 5.53
N ASP A 35 -19.89 14.39 5.75
CA ASP A 35 -19.45 13.48 6.83
C ASP A 35 -17.94 13.11 6.83
N LEU A 36 -17.13 13.78 6.00
CA LEU A 36 -15.68 13.57 5.92
C LEU A 36 -14.97 14.76 6.57
N LEU A 37 -14.05 14.47 7.50
CA LEU A 37 -13.12 15.48 8.01
C LEU A 37 -12.31 16.05 6.81
N PRO A 38 -11.96 17.35 6.77
CA PRO A 38 -11.22 17.95 5.65
C PRO A 38 -9.88 17.28 5.30
N GLU A 39 -9.34 16.50 6.24
CA GLU A 39 -8.09 15.74 6.15
C GLU A 39 -8.32 14.24 5.84
N GLN A 40 -9.58 13.80 5.90
CA GLN A 40 -10.08 12.54 5.32
C GLN A 40 -10.64 12.74 3.91
N GLN A 41 -10.88 13.99 3.49
CA GLN A 41 -11.00 14.26 2.07
C GLN A 41 -9.69 13.84 1.43
N PRO A 42 -9.70 12.93 0.45
CA PRO A 42 -8.48 12.66 -0.31
C PRO A 42 -7.94 14.01 -0.77
N PRO A 43 -6.61 14.24 -0.75
CA PRO A 43 -6.04 15.48 -1.26
C PRO A 43 -6.72 15.74 -2.59
N GLU A 44 -7.23 16.97 -2.77
CA GLU A 44 -7.92 17.39 -3.99
C GLU A 44 -7.16 16.75 -5.13
N GLN A 45 -7.79 15.75 -5.77
CA GLN A 45 -7.08 14.95 -6.75
C GLN A 45 -6.57 15.99 -7.73
N GLN A 46 -5.26 16.28 -7.72
CA GLN A 46 -4.62 16.94 -8.84
C GLN A 46 -5.19 16.17 -10.00
N LYS A 47 -5.95 16.86 -10.86
CA LYS A 47 -6.66 16.22 -11.96
C LYS A 47 -5.68 15.19 -12.48
N PRO A 48 -5.95 13.87 -12.37
CA PRO A 48 -5.01 12.90 -12.88
C PRO A 48 -4.70 13.37 -14.29
N ALA A 49 -3.47 13.21 -14.79
CA ALA A 49 -3.12 13.53 -16.17
C ALA A 49 -4.01 12.80 -17.23
N PHE A 50 -5.06 12.13 -16.77
CA PHE A 50 -6.07 11.36 -17.44
C PHE A 50 -7.47 11.80 -16.98
N TYR A 51 -7.87 13.04 -17.28
CA TYR A 51 -9.30 13.31 -17.49
C TYR A 51 -9.62 13.22 -18.99
N PRO A 52 -10.74 12.57 -19.39
CA PRO A 52 -11.05 12.30 -20.79
C PRO A 52 -11.48 13.53 -21.62
N GLU A 53 -11.54 14.70 -21.00
CA GLU A 53 -12.00 15.93 -21.65
C GLU A 53 -10.91 16.66 -22.42
N GLU A 54 -9.62 16.31 -22.19
CA GLU A 54 -8.52 16.95 -22.90
C GLU A 54 -8.53 16.52 -24.37
N LEU A 55 -8.76 17.51 -25.23
CA LEU A 55 -8.62 17.39 -26.67
C LEU A 55 -7.15 17.55 -27.03
N ASP A 56 -6.69 16.79 -28.01
CA ASP A 56 -5.42 17.08 -28.63
C ASP A 56 -5.46 18.43 -29.37
N GLN A 57 -4.31 18.86 -29.90
CA GLN A 57 -4.18 20.12 -30.64
C GLN A 57 -5.12 20.25 -31.86
N ASP A 58 -5.69 19.13 -32.34
CA ASP A 58 -6.64 19.07 -33.44
C ASP A 58 -8.11 19.00 -32.95
N GLY A 59 -8.38 19.13 -31.64
CA GLY A 59 -9.74 19.05 -31.10
C GLY A 59 -10.27 17.62 -30.97
N MET A 60 -9.41 16.59 -30.98
CA MET A 60 -9.81 15.17 -30.95
C MET A 60 -9.37 14.47 -29.65
N TYR A 61 -10.19 13.52 -29.19
CA TYR A 61 -9.77 12.61 -28.13
C TYR A 61 -8.85 11.54 -28.71
N VAL A 62 -7.68 11.36 -28.09
CA VAL A 62 -6.78 10.24 -28.39
C VAL A 62 -6.20 9.67 -27.09
N LYS A 63 -6.24 8.35 -26.95
CA LYS A 63 -5.62 7.64 -25.83
C LYS A 63 -4.84 6.44 -26.34
N VAL A 64 -3.61 6.30 -25.84
CA VAL A 64 -2.75 5.15 -26.11
C VAL A 64 -2.57 4.36 -24.83
N THR A 65 -2.94 3.09 -24.85
CA THR A 65 -2.65 2.13 -23.78
C THR A 65 -1.64 1.12 -24.30
N CYS A 66 -0.55 0.90 -23.58
CA CYS A 66 0.55 0.04 -24.00
C CYS A 66 0.79 -1.06 -22.96
N TYR A 67 1.06 -2.27 -23.43
CA TYR A 67 1.67 -3.35 -22.67
C TYR A 67 2.94 -3.81 -23.40
N PRO A 68 4.11 -3.93 -22.74
CA PRO A 68 4.38 -3.50 -21.37
C PRO A 68 4.09 -2.01 -21.09
N PRO A 69 3.71 -1.65 -19.86
CA PRO A 69 3.22 -0.30 -19.54
C PRO A 69 4.29 0.79 -19.71
N LEU A 70 3.87 1.91 -20.31
CA LEU A 70 4.65 3.15 -20.28
C LEU A 70 4.69 3.74 -18.86
N GLY A 71 5.73 4.51 -18.54
CA GLY A 71 5.98 5.12 -17.24
C GLY A 71 6.43 4.16 -16.13
N GLN A 72 6.31 2.86 -16.37
CA GLN A 72 6.59 1.79 -15.42
C GLN A 72 7.80 0.97 -15.85
N ALA A 73 8.36 0.22 -14.89
CA ALA A 73 9.39 -0.77 -15.15
C ALA A 73 8.75 -2.15 -15.28
N THR A 74 9.17 -2.91 -16.27
CA THR A 74 8.71 -4.27 -16.54
C THR A 74 9.89 -5.20 -16.48
N ARG A 75 9.82 -6.20 -15.60
CA ARG A 75 10.81 -7.27 -15.51
C ARG A 75 10.67 -8.21 -16.70
N ILE A 76 11.78 -8.54 -17.34
CA ILE A 76 11.88 -9.57 -18.38
C ILE A 76 12.69 -10.75 -17.83
N ALA A 77 12.06 -11.93 -17.82
CA ALA A 77 12.65 -13.12 -17.23
C ALA A 77 13.87 -13.62 -18.03
N ARG A 78 14.80 -14.31 -17.36
CA ARG A 78 16.05 -14.82 -17.97
C ARG A 78 15.85 -15.68 -19.23
N HIS A 79 14.77 -16.46 -19.26
CA HIS A 79 14.42 -17.36 -20.36
C HIS A 79 13.51 -16.70 -21.41
N GLN A 80 13.14 -15.44 -21.20
CA GLN A 80 12.31 -14.68 -22.13
C GLN A 80 13.21 -13.97 -23.16
N HIS A 81 13.23 -14.53 -24.37
CA HIS A 81 14.08 -14.05 -25.47
C HIS A 81 13.38 -13.06 -26.41
N SER A 82 12.17 -12.64 -26.08
CA SER A 82 11.44 -11.62 -26.82
C SER A 82 10.38 -10.96 -25.94
N VAL A 83 10.01 -9.73 -26.28
CA VAL A 83 8.99 -8.97 -25.57
C VAL A 83 7.87 -8.62 -26.53
N LYS A 84 6.68 -9.20 -26.31
CA LYS A 84 5.49 -8.89 -27.08
C LYS A 84 4.92 -7.56 -26.62
N PHE A 85 4.68 -6.66 -27.56
CA PHE A 85 4.00 -5.40 -27.34
C PHE A 85 2.55 -5.51 -27.82
N ALA A 86 1.62 -5.01 -27.00
CA ALA A 86 0.22 -4.84 -27.34
C ALA A 86 -0.18 -3.40 -27.06
N ILE A 87 -0.63 -2.68 -28.08
CA ILE A 87 -0.97 -1.27 -27.98
C ILE A 87 -2.41 -1.06 -28.45
N LEU A 88 -3.24 -0.49 -27.59
CA LEU A 88 -4.58 -0.02 -27.94
C LEU A 88 -4.52 1.48 -28.21
N LEU A 89 -4.92 1.86 -29.42
CA LEU A 89 -5.19 3.24 -29.79
C LEU A 89 -6.70 3.48 -29.78
N GLU A 90 -7.13 4.46 -28.99
CA GLU A 90 -8.51 4.94 -28.94
C GLU A 90 -8.57 6.34 -29.51
N THR A 91 -9.52 6.60 -30.41
CA THR A 91 -9.66 7.92 -31.03
C THR A 91 -11.12 8.28 -31.32
N SER A 92 -11.45 9.56 -31.21
CA SER A 92 -12.73 10.13 -31.66
C SER A 92 -12.66 10.73 -33.06
N ASN A 93 -11.67 10.36 -33.89
CA ASN A 93 -11.53 10.92 -35.23
C ASN A 93 -12.76 10.55 -36.10
N PRO A 94 -13.53 11.52 -36.60
CA PRO A 94 -14.74 11.26 -37.39
C PRO A 94 -14.51 10.35 -38.60
N SER A 95 -13.39 10.51 -39.33
CA SER A 95 -13.06 9.68 -40.49
C SER A 95 -12.92 8.19 -40.14
N LEU A 96 -12.48 7.88 -38.92
CA LEU A 96 -12.33 6.50 -38.42
C LEU A 96 -13.57 6.00 -37.68
N VAL A 97 -14.46 6.90 -37.27
CA VAL A 97 -15.70 6.59 -36.55
C VAL A 97 -16.85 6.30 -37.52
N ASP A 98 -16.85 6.96 -38.67
CA ASP A 98 -17.95 6.89 -39.66
C ASP A 98 -17.72 5.86 -40.79
N GLN A 99 -16.54 5.22 -40.86
CA GLN A 99 -16.23 4.20 -41.86
C GLN A 99 -16.63 2.77 -41.42
N GLU A 100 -17.81 2.31 -41.83
CA GLU A 100 -18.16 0.87 -41.82
C GLU A 100 -17.80 0.15 -43.13
N THR A 101 -17.55 0.86 -44.23
CA THR A 101 -17.22 0.23 -45.52
C THR A 101 -16.43 1.20 -46.40
N SER A 102 -15.25 0.77 -46.90
CA SER A 102 -14.36 1.44 -47.89
C SER A 102 -13.20 2.29 -47.32
N ALA A 103 -12.22 1.66 -46.68
CA ALA A 103 -10.96 2.34 -46.37
C ALA A 103 -10.10 2.55 -47.63
N GLY A 104 -9.89 3.79 -48.03
CA GLY A 104 -8.72 4.16 -48.85
C GLY A 104 -7.44 3.97 -48.00
N THR A 105 -6.35 3.55 -48.61
CA THR A 105 -5.08 3.20 -47.93
C THR A 105 -4.41 4.34 -47.15
N ASP A 106 -4.88 5.59 -47.31
CA ASP A 106 -4.28 6.79 -46.69
C ASP A 106 -4.81 7.14 -45.28
N GLU A 107 -5.86 6.46 -44.81
CA GLU A 107 -6.54 6.79 -43.54
C GLU A 107 -6.37 5.75 -42.44
N GLN A 108 -5.40 4.84 -42.54
CA GLN A 108 -5.17 3.85 -41.47
C GLN A 108 -4.25 4.40 -40.37
N PRO A 109 -4.64 4.27 -39.09
CA PRO A 109 -3.76 4.65 -38.00
C PRO A 109 -2.51 3.75 -37.99
N GLN A 110 -1.39 4.34 -37.61
CA GLN A 110 -0.12 3.63 -37.48
C GLN A 110 0.50 3.90 -36.11
N VAL A 111 1.12 2.87 -35.56
CA VAL A 111 1.78 2.92 -34.27
C VAL A 111 3.18 2.35 -34.44
N CYS A 112 4.15 3.00 -33.81
CA CYS A 112 5.53 2.55 -33.81
C CYS A 112 6.10 2.58 -32.39
N LEU A 113 6.81 1.51 -32.04
CA LEU A 113 7.65 1.46 -30.87
C LEU A 113 8.94 2.19 -31.19
N TRP A 114 9.39 3.04 -30.27
CA TRP A 114 10.71 3.66 -30.29
C TRP A 114 11.47 3.15 -29.08
N HIS A 115 12.62 2.51 -29.28
CA HIS A 115 13.31 1.80 -28.20
C HIS A 115 14.83 1.86 -28.39
N ASN A 116 15.58 1.71 -27.30
CA ASN A 116 17.06 1.73 -27.31
C ASN A 116 17.70 0.35 -27.09
N HIS A 117 17.05 -0.71 -27.59
CA HIS A 117 17.42 -2.11 -27.32
C HIS A 117 18.84 -2.49 -27.77
N ASN A 118 19.34 -1.84 -28.83
CA ASN A 118 20.68 -2.08 -29.36
C ASN A 118 21.79 -1.33 -28.59
N GLY A 119 21.45 -0.37 -27.73
CA GLY A 119 22.39 0.37 -26.92
C GLY A 119 21.78 1.63 -26.33
N HIS A 120 22.31 2.11 -25.20
CA HIS A 120 21.73 3.23 -24.44
C HIS A 120 21.44 4.49 -25.29
N PHE A 121 22.30 4.78 -26.28
CA PHE A 121 22.17 5.92 -27.20
C PHE A 121 21.66 5.52 -28.60
N ASP A 122 21.41 4.24 -28.85
CA ASP A 122 21.02 3.70 -30.15
C ASP A 122 19.50 3.44 -30.18
N TRP A 123 18.75 4.49 -30.48
CA TRP A 123 17.30 4.44 -30.58
C TRP A 123 16.84 4.06 -31.99
N SER A 124 15.92 3.11 -32.07
CA SER A 124 15.40 2.59 -33.33
C SER A 124 13.88 2.44 -33.35
N GLU A 125 13.34 2.47 -34.57
CA GLU A 125 11.92 2.32 -34.89
C GLU A 125 11.58 0.83 -35.09
N LEU A 126 10.55 0.35 -34.39
CA LEU A 126 9.94 -0.95 -34.62
C LEU A 126 8.44 -0.76 -34.91
N PRO A 127 8.01 -0.86 -36.17
CA PRO A 127 6.60 -0.72 -36.55
C PRO A 127 5.72 -1.79 -35.90
N LEU A 128 4.48 -1.42 -35.56
CA LEU A 128 3.46 -2.35 -35.10
C LEU A 128 2.43 -2.63 -36.20
N SER A 129 1.91 -3.86 -36.20
CA SER A 129 0.86 -4.30 -37.13
C SER A 129 -0.51 -4.29 -36.44
N PRO A 130 -1.59 -3.83 -37.11
CA PRO A 130 -2.95 -3.99 -36.60
C PRO A 130 -3.28 -5.45 -36.31
N THR A 131 -4.01 -5.73 -35.23
CA THR A 131 -4.41 -7.08 -34.84
C THR A 131 -5.84 -7.12 -34.30
N LYS A 132 -6.48 -8.28 -34.39
CA LYS A 132 -7.78 -8.60 -33.77
C LYS A 132 -7.65 -9.66 -32.68
N GLU A 133 -6.42 -10.00 -32.28
CA GLU A 133 -6.12 -11.06 -31.30
C GLU A 133 -6.67 -10.73 -29.90
N TYR A 134 -6.80 -9.44 -29.58
CA TYR A 134 -7.21 -9.00 -28.24
C TYR A 134 -8.68 -8.60 -28.22
N SER A 135 -9.39 -9.08 -27.20
CA SER A 135 -10.72 -8.58 -26.84
C SER A 135 -10.60 -7.27 -26.09
N ASP A 136 -11.61 -6.40 -26.22
CA ASP A 136 -11.68 -5.19 -25.41
C ASP A 136 -11.81 -5.57 -23.93
N VAL A 137 -10.77 -5.27 -23.16
CA VAL A 137 -10.70 -5.45 -21.70
C VAL A 137 -11.63 -4.44 -21.00
N LEU A 138 -11.89 -4.59 -19.70
CA LEU A 138 -12.53 -3.55 -18.91
C LEU A 138 -11.71 -2.25 -18.98
N LEU A 139 -12.23 -1.26 -19.68
CA LEU A 139 -11.52 -0.02 -20.00
C LEU A 139 -12.13 1.11 -19.18
N VAL A 140 -11.36 1.58 -18.19
CA VAL A 140 -11.77 2.57 -17.18
C VAL A 140 -11.45 3.99 -17.68
N ASN A 141 -12.20 5.00 -17.21
CA ASN A 141 -12.01 6.43 -17.50
C ASN A 141 -12.14 6.79 -18.99
N ARG A 142 -13.32 6.55 -19.56
CA ARG A 142 -13.68 6.94 -20.94
C ARG A 142 -14.70 8.08 -20.96
N PRO A 143 -14.66 8.94 -22.00
CA PRO A 143 -15.74 9.88 -22.24
C PRO A 143 -17.04 9.11 -22.56
N LYS A 144 -18.14 9.48 -21.88
CA LYS A 144 -19.47 8.85 -22.07
C LYS A 144 -20.26 9.47 -23.22
N ASP A 145 -19.88 10.67 -23.63
CA ASP A 145 -20.55 11.56 -24.57
C ASP A 145 -20.02 11.44 -26.01
N ARG A 146 -19.05 10.54 -26.27
CA ARG A 146 -18.35 10.46 -27.56
C ARG A 146 -18.27 9.03 -28.09
N ARG A 147 -18.45 8.89 -29.41
CA ARG A 147 -18.20 7.64 -30.13
C ARG A 147 -16.69 7.51 -30.37
N LEU A 148 -16.14 6.36 -30.00
CA LEU A 148 -14.70 6.08 -30.08
C LEU A 148 -14.45 4.88 -30.99
N THR A 149 -13.43 4.98 -31.84
CA THR A 149 -12.86 3.84 -32.57
C THR A 149 -11.69 3.28 -31.79
N ARG A 150 -11.55 1.96 -31.81
CA ARG A 150 -10.51 1.19 -31.12
C ARG A 150 -9.73 0.37 -32.13
N THR A 151 -8.42 0.43 -32.04
CA THR A 151 -7.56 -0.37 -32.90
C THR A 151 -6.40 -0.92 -32.08
N TRP A 152 -6.28 -2.23 -32.09
CA TRP A 152 -5.19 -2.94 -31.44
C TRP A 152 -4.03 -3.11 -32.42
N PHE A 153 -2.83 -2.94 -31.90
CA PHE A 153 -1.57 -3.09 -32.61
C PHE A 153 -0.67 -4.04 -31.82
N THR A 154 0.13 -4.84 -32.52
CA THR A 154 1.11 -5.71 -31.89
C THR A 154 2.42 -5.75 -32.66
N THR A 155 3.50 -5.97 -31.93
CA THR A 155 4.82 -6.30 -32.48
C THR A 155 5.57 -7.12 -31.44
N GLU A 156 6.71 -7.66 -31.84
CA GLU A 156 7.58 -8.42 -30.97
C GLU A 156 8.98 -7.82 -31.05
N LEU A 157 9.55 -7.44 -29.91
CA LEU A 157 10.93 -6.99 -29.80
C LEU A 157 11.80 -8.22 -29.50
N PRO A 158 12.60 -8.70 -30.48
CA PRO A 158 13.33 -9.95 -30.32
C PRO A 158 14.69 -9.76 -29.64
N GLY A 159 15.15 -10.81 -29.00
CA GLY A 159 16.50 -10.96 -28.47
C GLY A 159 16.71 -10.33 -27.09
N LEU A 160 17.90 -10.61 -26.55
CA LEU A 160 18.42 -9.97 -25.35
C LEU A 160 19.24 -8.74 -25.74
N PRO A 161 19.17 -7.64 -24.98
CA PRO A 161 19.98 -6.46 -25.23
C PRO A 161 21.47 -6.78 -25.12
N LYS A 162 22.29 -6.27 -26.05
CA LYS A 162 23.72 -6.62 -26.17
C LYS A 162 24.60 -6.13 -25.00
N HIS A 163 24.24 -4.99 -24.41
CA HIS A 163 25.09 -4.27 -23.45
C HIS A 163 24.34 -3.70 -22.24
N ALA A 164 23.01 -3.61 -22.29
CA ALA A 164 22.21 -2.94 -21.27
C ALA A 164 21.25 -3.92 -20.62
N GLN A 165 21.25 -4.01 -19.29
CA GLN A 165 20.23 -4.78 -18.57
C GLN A 165 18.90 -3.99 -18.48
N MET A 166 18.89 -2.73 -18.90
CA MET A 166 17.71 -1.86 -18.96
C MET A 166 17.52 -1.30 -20.37
N VAL A 167 16.34 -1.46 -20.95
CA VAL A 167 15.93 -0.90 -22.24
C VAL A 167 14.78 0.08 -22.02
N SER A 168 14.95 1.32 -22.45
CA SER A 168 13.89 2.32 -22.47
C SER A 168 13.11 2.24 -23.78
N PHE A 169 11.80 2.44 -23.69
CA PHE A 169 10.94 2.50 -24.86
C PHE A 169 9.82 3.52 -24.68
N THR A 170 9.36 4.05 -25.80
CA THR A 170 8.20 4.93 -25.89
C THR A 170 7.42 4.62 -27.16
N VAL A 171 6.28 5.28 -27.34
CA VAL A 171 5.39 5.02 -28.47
C VAL A 171 5.15 6.32 -29.22
N LYS A 172 5.21 6.25 -30.54
CA LYS A 172 4.68 7.28 -31.44
C LYS A 172 3.56 6.72 -32.29
N PHE A 173 2.60 7.55 -32.63
CA PHE A 173 1.45 7.17 -33.45
C PHE A 173 1.08 8.27 -34.44
N ARG A 174 0.35 7.91 -35.49
CA ARG A 174 -0.35 8.85 -36.36
C ARG A 174 -1.71 8.29 -36.73
N ILE A 175 -2.70 9.17 -36.84
CA ILE A 175 -4.10 8.77 -37.08
C ILE A 175 -4.42 8.61 -38.58
N ALA A 176 -3.66 9.28 -39.45
CA ALA A 176 -3.74 9.15 -40.89
C ALA A 176 -2.35 9.42 -41.51
N THR A 177 -2.09 8.93 -42.73
CA THR A 177 -0.81 9.16 -43.42
C THR A 177 -0.55 10.65 -43.69
N SER A 178 -1.62 11.42 -43.91
CA SER A 178 -1.61 12.87 -44.09
C SER A 178 -1.31 13.67 -42.81
N LYS A 179 -1.40 13.03 -41.63
CA LYS A 179 -1.12 13.65 -40.34
C LYS A 179 0.30 13.27 -39.87
N GLY A 180 0.96 14.21 -39.18
CA GLY A 180 2.29 14.00 -38.62
C GLY A 180 2.30 12.96 -37.48
N TRP A 181 3.48 12.42 -37.18
CA TRP A 181 3.70 11.58 -36.00
C TRP A 181 3.53 12.40 -34.72
N LYS A 182 2.86 11.81 -33.74
CA LYS A 182 2.70 12.32 -32.38
C LYS A 182 3.36 11.36 -31.40
N TRP A 183 4.03 11.89 -30.37
CA TRP A 183 4.59 11.10 -29.28
C TRP A 183 3.60 10.98 -28.14
N VAL A 184 3.48 9.80 -27.55
CA VAL A 184 2.60 9.59 -26.39
C VAL A 184 2.97 10.50 -25.22
N LYS A 185 4.27 10.74 -25.02
CA LYS A 185 4.78 11.65 -24.00
C LYS A 185 4.27 13.08 -24.18
N ASP A 186 4.25 13.57 -25.41
CA ASP A 186 3.81 14.94 -25.72
C ASP A 186 2.29 15.07 -25.60
N THR A 187 1.52 14.00 -25.85
CA THR A 187 0.06 14.04 -25.80
C THR A 187 -0.53 13.73 -24.43
N SER A 188 0.14 12.92 -23.60
CA SER A 188 -0.41 12.43 -22.33
C SER A 188 0.47 12.71 -21.11
N GLY A 189 1.70 13.23 -21.31
CA GLY A 189 2.69 13.41 -20.24
C GLY A 189 3.28 12.10 -19.69
N VAL A 190 2.80 10.94 -20.14
CA VAL A 190 3.30 9.62 -19.69
C VAL A 190 4.75 9.47 -20.12
N GLN A 191 5.61 9.12 -19.16
CA GLN A 191 7.03 8.91 -19.39
C GLN A 191 7.31 7.58 -20.08
N ASP A 192 8.56 7.38 -20.51
CA ASP A 192 9.00 6.15 -21.15
C ASP A 192 8.82 4.93 -20.24
N GLY A 193 8.52 3.79 -20.85
CA GLY A 193 8.57 2.49 -20.19
C GLY A 193 10.00 1.96 -20.13
N GLU A 194 10.26 1.08 -19.17
CA GLU A 194 11.57 0.46 -18.96
C GLU A 194 11.41 -1.06 -18.95
N LEU A 195 12.23 -1.78 -19.71
CA LEU A 195 12.36 -3.24 -19.68
C LEU A 195 13.64 -3.59 -18.92
N HIS A 196 13.50 -4.32 -17.83
CA HIS A 196 14.58 -4.78 -16.97
C HIS A 196 14.86 -6.26 -17.26
N TYR A 197 15.88 -6.52 -18.05
CA TYR A 197 16.31 -7.87 -18.42
C TYR A 197 17.14 -8.47 -17.29
N GLN A 198 16.69 -9.63 -16.81
CA GLN A 198 17.44 -10.34 -15.80
C GLN A 198 18.77 -10.86 -16.32
N GLY A 199 19.85 -10.52 -15.61
CA GLY A 199 21.20 -10.95 -15.96
C GLY A 199 21.44 -12.45 -15.79
N GLN A 200 22.39 -13.00 -16.55
CA GLN A 200 22.82 -14.41 -16.45
C GLN A 200 23.87 -14.66 -15.34
N ASP A 201 24.40 -13.61 -14.70
CA ASP A 201 25.50 -13.73 -13.73
C ASP A 201 25.12 -14.34 -12.37
N TYR A 202 23.82 -14.57 -12.12
CA TYR A 202 23.29 -15.19 -10.89
C TYR A 202 23.87 -16.59 -10.62
N GLN A 203 24.19 -17.37 -11.66
CA GLN A 203 24.70 -18.74 -11.49
C GLN A 203 26.19 -18.82 -11.12
N LYS A 204 26.95 -17.73 -11.29
CA LYS A 204 28.40 -17.77 -11.06
C LYS A 204 28.79 -17.66 -9.58
N HIS A 205 27.86 -17.29 -8.69
CA HIS A 205 28.15 -17.07 -7.28
C HIS A 205 27.00 -17.57 -6.39
N THR A 206 27.13 -18.81 -5.89
CA THR A 206 26.13 -19.49 -5.01
C THR A 206 26.00 -18.89 -3.60
N ALA A 207 26.59 -17.72 -3.34
CA ALA A 207 26.41 -16.95 -2.12
C ALA A 207 26.82 -15.51 -2.41
N HIS A 208 25.93 -14.71 -2.99
CA HIS A 208 26.17 -13.27 -3.07
C HIS A 208 26.24 -12.75 -1.63
N GLU A 209 27.36 -12.16 -1.22
CA GLU A 209 27.43 -11.46 0.06
C GLU A 209 26.59 -10.17 -0.01
N LEU A 210 26.04 -9.72 1.12
CA LEU A 210 25.19 -8.51 1.16
C LEU A 210 25.88 -7.26 0.58
N LYS A 211 27.22 -7.19 0.65
CA LYS A 211 28.06 -6.11 0.09
C LYS A 211 27.91 -5.92 -1.43
N GLN A 212 27.32 -6.87 -2.14
CA GLN A 212 27.02 -6.76 -3.57
C GLN A 212 25.75 -5.94 -3.86
N PHE A 213 24.89 -5.81 -2.85
CA PHE A 213 23.63 -5.08 -2.93
C PHE A 213 23.72 -3.72 -2.25
N PHE A 214 24.55 -3.60 -1.20
CA PHE A 214 24.79 -2.36 -0.49
C PHE A 214 26.29 -2.04 -0.39
N GLY A 215 26.65 -0.80 -0.76
CA GLY A 215 28.01 -0.28 -0.60
C GLY A 215 28.25 0.32 0.78
N ASP A 216 29.47 0.17 1.31
CA ASP A 216 29.93 0.80 2.56
C ASP A 216 29.14 0.44 3.83
N ILE A 217 28.67 -0.81 3.94
CA ILE A 217 27.99 -1.32 5.13
C ILE A 217 28.85 -1.10 6.39
N SER A 218 28.28 -0.55 7.46
CA SER A 218 29.01 -0.35 8.70
C SER A 218 29.45 -1.68 9.34
N PRO A 219 30.67 -1.77 9.90
CA PRO A 219 31.20 -3.01 10.48
C PRO A 219 30.52 -3.43 11.79
N ASP A 220 29.72 -2.57 12.40
CA ASP A 220 28.95 -2.84 13.61
C ASP A 220 27.58 -3.49 13.34
N ILE A 221 27.21 -3.68 12.06
CA ILE A 221 26.07 -4.49 11.66
C ILE A 221 26.54 -5.93 11.53
N ALA A 222 26.05 -6.81 12.40
CA ALA A 222 26.27 -8.24 12.24
C ALA A 222 25.28 -8.80 11.21
N ILE A 223 25.79 -9.58 10.25
CA ILE A 223 25.04 -10.11 9.11
C ILE A 223 25.12 -11.64 9.16
N SER A 224 23.98 -12.30 9.02
CA SER A 224 23.87 -13.75 8.90
C SER A 224 23.02 -14.10 7.67
N SER A 225 23.40 -15.16 6.97
CA SER A 225 22.60 -15.71 5.87
C SER A 225 21.59 -16.69 6.43
N GLU A 226 20.34 -16.52 6.02
CA GLU A 226 19.20 -17.31 6.47
C GLU A 226 18.69 -18.19 5.33
N ARG A 227 18.09 -19.33 5.68
CA ARG A 227 17.38 -20.15 4.70
C ARG A 227 16.00 -19.52 4.43
N PRO A 228 15.70 -19.07 3.20
CA PRO A 228 14.37 -18.59 2.85
C PRO A 228 13.37 -19.75 2.69
N ASP A 229 12.08 -19.44 2.86
CA ASP A 229 10.96 -20.33 2.53
C ASP A 229 10.45 -20.12 1.09
N THR A 230 11.16 -19.31 0.31
CA THR A 230 10.84 -18.97 -1.08
C THR A 230 11.97 -19.41 -2.01
N ASP A 231 11.62 -19.77 -3.24
CA ASP A 231 12.58 -20.24 -4.25
C ASP A 231 13.52 -19.12 -4.73
N GLU A 232 14.72 -19.50 -5.18
CA GLU A 232 15.72 -18.61 -5.82
C GLU A 232 16.00 -17.30 -5.04
N THR A 233 15.86 -17.34 -3.72
CA THR A 233 15.95 -16.16 -2.86
C THR A 233 17.24 -16.18 -2.04
N PHE A 234 17.87 -15.02 -1.87
CA PHE A 234 18.87 -14.81 -0.82
C PHE A 234 18.23 -14.06 0.34
N LEU A 235 18.38 -14.56 1.55
CA LEU A 235 17.83 -13.93 2.76
C LEU A 235 18.95 -13.68 3.76
N TYR A 236 18.95 -12.48 4.35
CA TYR A 236 19.92 -12.07 5.36
C TYR A 236 19.20 -11.51 6.58
N SER A 237 19.65 -11.91 7.75
CA SER A 237 19.25 -11.35 9.04
C SER A 237 20.37 -10.46 9.57
N LEU A 238 20.03 -9.21 9.86
CA LEU A 238 20.94 -8.17 10.32
C LEU A 238 20.57 -7.78 11.74
N THR A 239 21.58 -7.69 12.61
CA THR A 239 21.43 -7.21 13.99
C THR A 239 22.30 -6.00 14.23
N CYS A 240 21.71 -4.98 14.84
CA CYS A 240 22.29 -3.67 15.08
C CYS A 240 22.23 -3.35 16.59
N PRO A 241 23.37 -3.13 17.28
CA PRO A 241 23.34 -2.84 18.72
C PRO A 241 22.70 -1.48 19.00
N VAL A 242 21.82 -1.38 20.00
CA VAL A 242 21.19 -0.11 20.40
C VAL A 242 21.34 0.14 21.90
N GLN A 243 21.60 1.40 22.25
CA GLN A 243 21.82 1.81 23.65
C GLN A 243 20.56 1.60 24.50
N ALA A 244 20.74 1.45 25.81
CA ALA A 244 19.66 1.43 26.78
C ALA A 244 18.92 2.78 26.86
N ALA A 245 17.65 2.74 27.26
CA ALA A 245 16.90 3.89 27.71
C ALA A 245 17.47 4.48 29.00
N GLN A 246 17.33 5.79 29.17
CA GLN A 246 17.78 6.53 30.35
C GLN A 246 16.58 7.26 30.97
N GLY A 247 16.03 6.70 32.05
CA GLY A 247 14.84 7.24 32.69
C GLY A 247 13.62 7.15 31.76
N THR A 248 13.06 8.29 31.39
CA THR A 248 11.92 8.39 30.45
C THR A 248 12.36 8.50 28.99
N ASP A 249 13.66 8.64 28.72
CA ASP A 249 14.18 8.83 27.37
C ASP A 249 14.64 7.51 26.77
N SER A 250 14.10 7.17 25.60
CA SER A 250 14.51 5.97 24.85
C SER A 250 15.97 6.03 24.41
N GLY A 251 16.62 4.87 24.35
CA GLY A 251 17.92 4.72 23.70
C GLY A 251 17.78 4.77 22.18
N PHE A 252 18.73 5.42 21.50
CA PHE A 252 18.73 5.52 20.03
C PHE A 252 20.10 5.17 19.45
N GLN A 253 20.11 4.44 18.34
CA GLN A 253 21.33 4.17 17.58
C GLN A 253 21.04 4.09 16.08
N HIS A 254 21.96 4.62 15.28
CA HIS A 254 21.90 4.60 13.82
C HIS A 254 23.10 3.84 13.25
N HIS A 255 22.84 2.98 12.26
CA HIS A 255 23.86 2.20 11.54
C HIS A 255 23.67 2.35 10.03
N ARG A 256 24.77 2.43 9.28
CA ARG A 256 24.70 2.58 7.83
C ARG A 256 24.62 1.20 7.19
N LEU A 257 23.44 0.85 6.69
CA LEU A 257 23.28 -0.32 5.82
C LEU A 257 24.00 -0.07 4.49
N GLY A 258 24.01 1.17 4.01
CA GLY A 258 24.81 1.58 2.86
C GLY A 258 23.99 2.01 1.66
N LYS A 259 24.67 2.34 0.56
CA LYS A 259 24.03 2.78 -0.68
C LYS A 259 23.53 1.58 -1.47
N ALA A 260 22.26 1.57 -1.85
CA ALA A 260 21.70 0.54 -2.72
C ALA A 260 22.39 0.58 -4.09
N LEU A 261 23.15 -0.48 -4.42
CA LEU A 261 23.96 -0.57 -5.63
C LEU A 261 23.10 -0.94 -6.83
N SER A 262 23.44 -0.35 -7.99
CA SER A 262 22.75 -0.58 -9.26
C SER A 262 21.22 -0.35 -9.22
N CYS A 263 20.74 0.47 -8.28
CA CYS A 263 19.32 0.79 -8.14
C CYS A 263 18.84 1.68 -9.29
N SER A 264 17.77 1.26 -9.96
CA SER A 264 17.04 2.07 -10.95
C SER A 264 15.86 2.81 -10.34
N ARG A 265 15.16 2.14 -9.41
CA ARG A 265 13.94 2.63 -8.79
C ARG A 265 13.84 2.08 -7.38
N TRP A 266 13.19 2.83 -6.52
CA TRP A 266 12.93 2.40 -5.16
C TRP A 266 11.50 2.69 -4.74
N PHE A 267 11.03 1.88 -3.81
CA PHE A 267 9.75 1.99 -3.13
C PHE A 267 9.99 1.90 -1.63
N ALA A 268 9.21 2.62 -0.84
CA ALA A 268 9.21 2.48 0.60
C ALA A 268 7.80 2.62 1.17
N LEU A 269 7.50 1.86 2.22
CA LEU A 269 6.39 2.15 3.12
C LEU A 269 6.94 2.95 4.28
N VAL A 270 6.54 4.21 4.39
CA VAL A 270 6.92 5.09 5.51
C VAL A 270 5.81 5.17 6.54
N ARG A 271 6.20 5.34 7.80
CA ARG A 271 5.27 5.60 8.90
C ARG A 271 4.87 7.08 8.89
N LEU A 272 3.63 7.37 8.50
CA LEU A 272 3.08 8.74 8.58
C LEU A 272 2.97 9.18 10.04
N TRP A 273 2.47 8.27 10.87
CA TRP A 273 2.28 8.33 12.32
C TRP A 273 1.95 6.90 12.81
N ALA A 274 1.46 6.70 14.03
CA ALA A 274 1.33 5.36 14.63
C ALA A 274 0.56 4.32 13.77
N PRO A 275 -0.70 4.56 13.34
CA PRO A 275 -1.46 3.55 12.59
C PRO A 275 -1.36 3.67 11.05
N TRP A 276 -0.92 4.80 10.47
CA TRP A 276 -0.89 4.96 9.01
C TRP A 276 0.51 4.76 8.43
N LEU A 277 0.59 3.88 7.43
CA LEU A 277 1.70 3.80 6.49
C LEU A 277 1.34 4.54 5.20
N ALA A 278 2.35 5.06 4.51
CA ALA A 278 2.18 5.63 3.18
C ALA A 278 3.29 5.19 2.22
N PRO A 279 2.97 5.00 0.94
CA PRO A 279 3.96 4.68 -0.06
C PRO A 279 4.83 5.91 -0.38
N ARG A 280 6.11 5.66 -0.65
CA ARG A 280 7.05 6.57 -1.29
C ARG A 280 7.70 5.83 -2.43
N HIS A 281 8.01 6.56 -3.49
CA HIS A 281 8.68 6.04 -4.66
C HIS A 281 9.73 7.03 -5.14
N GLY A 282 10.76 6.52 -5.80
CA GLY A 282 11.75 7.35 -6.46
C GLY A 282 12.46 6.61 -7.57
N LYS A 283 13.13 7.39 -8.41
CA LYS A 283 13.96 6.91 -9.51
C LYS A 283 15.42 7.26 -9.25
N GLY A 284 16.31 6.46 -9.83
CA GLY A 284 17.75 6.62 -9.75
C GLY A 284 18.36 6.08 -8.46
N ASN A 285 19.63 6.46 -8.26
CA ASN A 285 20.51 5.93 -7.23
C ASN A 285 20.50 6.74 -5.91
N LYS A 286 19.65 7.76 -5.81
CA LYS A 286 19.51 8.60 -4.62
C LYS A 286 18.26 8.17 -3.86
N PHE A 287 18.46 7.55 -2.70
CA PHE A 287 17.40 7.16 -1.80
C PHE A 287 17.13 8.28 -0.79
N GLU A 288 15.89 8.76 -0.74
CA GLU A 288 15.47 9.85 0.15
C GLU A 288 14.10 9.56 0.73
N LEU A 289 13.95 9.75 2.04
CA LEU A 289 12.68 9.60 2.74
C LEU A 289 12.33 10.86 3.53
N ASP A 290 11.07 11.28 3.44
CA ASP A 290 10.50 12.35 4.25
C ASP A 290 10.11 11.86 5.67
N LYS A 291 9.96 10.55 5.88
CA LYS A 291 9.56 9.91 7.14
C LYS A 291 10.31 8.59 7.37
N ASP A 292 10.12 8.00 8.54
CA ASP A 292 10.80 6.75 8.89
C ASP A 292 10.22 5.60 8.05
N GLY A 293 11.07 4.92 7.29
CA GLY A 293 10.71 3.76 6.49
C GLY A 293 10.54 2.51 7.35
N VAL A 294 9.57 1.66 7.03
CA VAL A 294 9.33 0.36 7.67
C VAL A 294 9.72 -0.77 6.73
N LEU A 295 9.37 -0.63 5.46
CA LEU A 295 9.75 -1.54 4.38
C LEU A 295 10.34 -0.73 3.24
N LEU A 296 11.46 -1.19 2.69
CA LEU A 296 12.11 -0.63 1.50
C LEU A 296 12.16 -1.71 0.42
N SER A 297 12.10 -1.30 -0.84
CA SER A 297 12.29 -2.16 -2.00
C SER A 297 13.09 -1.40 -3.05
N PHE A 298 14.12 -2.04 -3.61
CA PHE A 298 14.97 -1.50 -4.66
C PHE A 298 14.90 -2.41 -5.87
N LEU A 299 14.46 -1.88 -7.01
CA LEU A 299 14.62 -2.52 -8.31
C LEU A 299 16.01 -2.18 -8.84
N ARG A 300 16.77 -3.21 -9.18
CA ARG A 300 18.10 -3.06 -9.74
C ARG A 300 18.08 -3.04 -11.27
N SER A 301 19.14 -2.51 -11.85
CA SER A 301 19.35 -2.50 -13.30
C SER A 301 19.40 -3.92 -13.88
N ASP A 302 19.86 -4.91 -13.10
CA ASP A 302 19.91 -6.33 -13.45
C ASP A 302 18.57 -7.08 -13.29
N GLY A 303 17.49 -6.36 -13.00
CA GLY A 303 16.15 -6.94 -12.83
C GLY A 303 15.92 -7.68 -11.51
N MET A 304 16.89 -7.66 -10.58
CA MET A 304 16.70 -8.20 -9.23
C MET A 304 15.98 -7.18 -8.33
N HIS A 305 15.26 -7.70 -7.35
CA HIS A 305 14.58 -6.92 -6.32
C HIS A 305 15.26 -7.14 -4.97
N VAL A 306 15.59 -6.06 -4.27
CA VAL A 306 16.13 -6.08 -2.91
C VAL A 306 15.09 -5.48 -1.97
N VAL A 307 14.53 -6.28 -1.07
CA VAL A 307 13.53 -5.84 -0.08
C VAL A 307 14.17 -5.83 1.31
N CYS A 308 14.04 -4.72 2.02
CA CYS A 308 14.49 -4.57 3.40
C CYS A 308 13.29 -4.34 4.32
N LEU A 309 13.21 -5.07 5.43
CA LEU A 309 12.16 -4.95 6.43
C LEU A 309 12.77 -4.68 7.81
N GLY A 310 12.35 -3.59 8.46
CA GLY A 310 12.71 -3.29 9.84
C GLY A 310 11.76 -4.02 10.78
N ILE A 311 12.30 -4.80 11.71
CA ILE A 311 11.51 -5.53 12.71
C ILE A 311 11.36 -4.67 13.95
N SER A 312 10.11 -4.46 14.37
CA SER A 312 9.75 -3.62 15.52
C SER A 312 8.89 -4.41 16.51
N GLY A 313 8.94 -4.02 17.79
CA GLY A 313 8.15 -4.63 18.86
C GLY A 313 8.76 -5.89 19.46
N VAL A 314 9.88 -6.36 18.92
CA VAL A 314 10.68 -7.42 19.54
C VAL A 314 11.59 -6.80 20.59
N ASP A 315 11.52 -7.32 21.82
CA ASP A 315 12.32 -6.82 22.94
C ASP A 315 12.13 -5.30 23.18
N ASP A 316 10.93 -4.75 22.97
CA ASP A 316 10.63 -3.32 23.04
C ASP A 316 11.60 -2.43 22.23
N VAL A 317 12.16 -2.98 21.14
CA VAL A 317 12.98 -2.26 20.17
C VAL A 317 12.17 -2.01 18.90
N MET A 318 12.13 -0.76 18.46
CA MET A 318 11.56 -0.34 17.17
C MET A 318 12.70 -0.09 16.17
N THR A 319 12.68 -0.79 15.04
CA THR A 319 13.66 -0.63 13.96
C THR A 319 12.99 -0.05 12.72
N THR A 320 13.49 1.10 12.25
CA THR A 320 13.02 1.79 11.05
C THR A 320 14.21 2.22 10.16
N PHE A 321 13.91 2.81 9.01
CA PHE A 321 14.90 3.29 8.05
C PHE A 321 14.86 4.80 7.86
N LEU A 322 16.03 5.36 7.63
CA LEU A 322 16.28 6.75 7.25
C LEU A 322 17.22 6.78 6.04
N HIS A 323 17.52 7.99 5.57
CA HIS A 323 18.60 8.24 4.64
C HIS A 323 19.59 9.26 5.21
N ASP A 324 20.83 9.24 4.74
CA ASP A 324 21.81 10.32 4.96
C ASP A 324 21.94 11.23 3.73
N SER A 325 22.84 12.22 3.76
CA SER A 325 23.03 13.19 2.67
C SER A 325 23.53 12.58 1.35
N GLU A 326 24.12 11.38 1.40
CA GLU A 326 24.65 10.68 0.23
C GLU A 326 23.65 9.66 -0.34
N GLY A 327 22.49 9.51 0.31
CA GLY A 327 21.46 8.54 -0.05
C GLY A 327 21.77 7.14 0.44
N ASN A 328 22.62 6.97 1.46
CA ASN A 328 22.78 5.67 2.11
C ASN A 328 21.51 5.33 2.91
N VAL A 329 21.14 4.06 2.92
CA VAL A 329 20.13 3.54 3.83
C VAL A 329 20.71 3.50 5.25
N ILE A 330 20.01 4.12 6.18
CA ILE A 330 20.38 4.17 7.59
C ILE A 330 19.36 3.38 8.40
N VAL A 331 19.79 2.36 9.11
CA VAL A 331 18.99 1.63 10.09
C VAL A 331 18.92 2.48 11.36
N LYS A 332 17.72 2.86 11.78
CA LYS A 332 17.45 3.58 13.02
C LYS A 332 16.77 2.63 13.99
N SER A 333 17.34 2.49 15.18
CA SER A 333 16.75 1.71 16.26
C SER A 333 16.41 2.62 17.43
N ARG A 334 15.21 2.45 18.00
CA ARG A 334 14.75 3.02 19.27
C ARG A 334 14.57 1.87 20.25
N ASN A 335 15.13 1.99 21.44
CA ASN A 335 15.03 1.00 22.50
C ASN A 335 14.40 1.63 23.75
N ASP A 336 13.28 1.08 24.19
CA ASP A 336 12.56 1.58 25.37
C ASP A 336 12.96 0.83 26.67
N ARG A 337 13.87 -0.14 26.59
CA ARG A 337 14.33 -0.93 27.75
C ARG A 337 15.47 -0.26 28.51
N ALA A 338 15.58 -0.57 29.80
CA ALA A 338 16.70 -0.17 30.64
C ALA A 338 18.03 -0.89 30.31
N GLU A 339 17.99 -1.99 29.56
CA GLU A 339 19.19 -2.66 29.04
C GLU A 339 19.48 -2.27 27.58
N THR A 340 20.72 -2.49 27.14
CA THR A 340 21.06 -2.40 25.70
C THR A 340 20.25 -3.40 24.90
N GLY A 341 19.74 -2.97 23.75
CA GLY A 341 18.89 -3.77 22.88
C GLY A 341 19.56 -4.13 21.56
N THR A 342 18.80 -4.80 20.70
CA THR A 342 19.22 -5.15 19.34
C THR A 342 18.12 -4.78 18.33
N GLY A 343 18.43 -3.82 17.47
CA GLY A 343 17.64 -3.54 16.27
C GLY A 343 17.81 -4.67 15.25
N ARG A 344 16.76 -4.98 14.50
CA ARG A 344 16.69 -6.15 13.62
C ARG A 344 16.17 -5.75 12.24
N VAL A 345 16.89 -6.18 11.21
CA VAL A 345 16.53 -5.95 9.81
C VAL A 345 16.61 -7.26 9.04
N LEU A 346 15.63 -7.52 8.19
CA LEU A 346 15.70 -8.58 7.19
C LEU A 346 15.95 -7.97 5.82
N VAL A 347 16.81 -8.60 5.04
CA VAL A 347 17.03 -8.24 3.64
C VAL A 347 16.83 -9.48 2.79
N ALA A 348 15.92 -9.43 1.81
CA ALA A 348 15.75 -10.48 0.82
C ALA A 348 16.10 -9.96 -0.58
N VAL A 349 16.71 -10.82 -1.38
CA VAL A 349 16.98 -10.56 -2.79
C VAL A 349 16.39 -11.69 -3.62
N ALA A 350 15.52 -11.34 -4.55
CA ALA A 350 14.88 -12.31 -5.44
C ALA A 350 14.61 -11.71 -6.82
N ASP A 351 14.15 -12.59 -7.71
CA ASP A 351 13.80 -12.28 -9.08
C ASP A 351 12.54 -11.41 -9.22
N SER A 352 11.70 -11.32 -8.19
CA SER A 352 10.53 -10.44 -8.16
C SER A 352 10.35 -9.79 -6.79
N PHE A 353 9.63 -8.67 -6.76
CA PHE A 353 9.28 -7.99 -5.52
C PHE A 353 8.45 -8.88 -4.60
N GLU A 354 7.46 -9.59 -5.15
CA GLU A 354 6.53 -10.45 -4.41
C GLU A 354 7.29 -11.56 -3.68
N VAL A 355 8.24 -12.21 -4.37
CA VAL A 355 9.05 -13.28 -3.78
C VAL A 355 9.96 -12.74 -2.68
N ALA A 356 10.69 -11.65 -2.93
CA ALA A 356 11.56 -11.04 -1.92
C ALA A 356 10.76 -10.54 -0.70
N ASN A 357 9.60 -9.92 -0.94
CA ASN A 357 8.70 -9.45 0.10
C ASN A 357 8.13 -10.62 0.93
N ALA A 358 7.68 -11.69 0.28
CA ALA A 358 7.22 -12.89 0.95
C ALA A 358 8.32 -13.48 1.85
N ALA A 359 9.56 -13.56 1.36
CA ALA A 359 10.70 -14.08 2.11
C ALA A 359 10.96 -13.33 3.42
N VAL A 360 11.02 -11.97 3.37
CA VAL A 360 11.19 -11.18 4.60
C VAL A 360 9.99 -11.31 5.53
N MET A 361 8.76 -11.39 4.99
CA MET A 361 7.55 -11.51 5.81
C MET A 361 7.44 -12.87 6.49
N TYR A 362 7.72 -13.97 5.80
CA TYR A 362 7.71 -15.31 6.39
C TYR A 362 8.75 -15.44 7.49
N HIS A 363 9.96 -14.93 7.26
CA HIS A 363 11.00 -14.97 8.28
C HIS A 363 10.69 -14.02 9.45
N ALA A 364 10.10 -12.84 9.20
CA ALA A 364 9.63 -11.95 10.26
C ALA A 364 8.60 -12.62 11.18
N ARG A 365 7.65 -13.39 10.62
CA ARG A 365 6.67 -14.16 11.41
C ARG A 365 7.36 -15.19 12.32
N LYS A 366 8.44 -15.84 11.88
CA LYS A 366 9.21 -16.76 12.72
C LYS A 366 9.87 -16.04 13.89
N ILE A 367 10.49 -14.87 13.64
CA ILE A 367 11.11 -14.05 14.68
C ILE A 367 10.05 -13.63 15.71
N VAL A 368 8.96 -12.99 15.25
CA VAL A 368 7.92 -12.47 16.16
C VAL A 368 7.18 -13.60 16.88
N GLY A 369 6.85 -14.69 16.18
CA GLY A 369 6.14 -15.84 16.75
C GLY A 369 6.94 -16.61 17.80
N THR A 370 8.26 -16.74 17.61
CA THR A 370 9.13 -17.36 18.63
C THR A 370 9.13 -16.53 19.92
N LEU A 371 9.07 -15.20 19.82
CA LEU A 371 9.01 -14.33 21.00
C LEU A 371 7.65 -14.37 21.73
N SER A 372 6.54 -14.47 21.00
CA SER A 372 5.22 -14.72 21.63
C SER A 372 5.19 -16.03 22.43
N SER A 373 5.99 -17.04 22.06
CA SER A 373 6.11 -18.29 22.82
C SER A 373 7.02 -18.19 24.05
N THR A 374 8.00 -17.27 24.07
CA THR A 374 8.92 -17.06 25.21
C THR A 374 8.52 -15.93 26.15
N ALA A 375 7.65 -15.01 25.72
CA ALA A 375 7.00 -14.04 26.59
C ALA A 375 5.95 -14.78 27.44
N ALA A 376 6.38 -15.22 28.62
CA ALA A 376 5.58 -15.96 29.57
C ALA A 376 4.35 -15.18 30.05
N THR A 377 3.25 -15.24 29.31
CA THR A 377 1.86 -15.12 29.81
C THR A 377 0.79 -15.70 28.88
N ASP A 378 1.11 -16.08 27.64
CA ASP A 378 0.06 -16.17 26.61
C ASP A 378 0.12 -17.46 25.75
N ASP A 379 0.27 -18.60 26.43
CA ASP A 379 0.03 -19.94 25.86
C ASP A 379 -1.43 -20.11 25.34
N LYS A 380 -2.33 -19.19 25.74
CA LYS A 380 -3.74 -19.15 25.30
C LYS A 380 -3.98 -18.44 23.97
N THR A 381 -3.12 -17.50 23.53
CA THR A 381 -3.32 -16.75 22.28
C THR A 381 -2.89 -17.57 21.06
N ILE A 382 -1.81 -18.37 21.22
CA ILE A 382 -1.50 -19.45 20.26
C ILE A 382 -2.49 -20.60 20.42
N GLY A 383 -2.91 -20.91 21.66
CA GLY A 383 -4.00 -21.85 21.97
C GLY A 383 -5.35 -21.53 21.33
N THR A 384 -5.66 -20.26 21.03
CA THR A 384 -6.91 -19.84 20.36
C THR A 384 -6.82 -19.91 18.85
N LEU A 385 -5.63 -19.68 18.26
CA LEU A 385 -5.36 -19.97 16.85
C LEU A 385 -5.18 -21.47 16.55
N THR A 386 -4.97 -22.27 17.59
CA THR A 386 -4.92 -23.74 17.57
C THR A 386 -6.12 -24.37 18.28
N ASP A 387 -7.14 -23.58 18.61
CA ASP A 387 -8.42 -24.09 19.09
C ASP A 387 -8.97 -25.00 18.00
N GLU A 388 -9.42 -26.22 18.33
CA GLU A 388 -9.99 -27.17 17.36
C GLU A 388 -11.16 -26.57 16.55
N LYS A 389 -11.71 -25.44 17.01
CA LYS A 389 -12.73 -24.64 16.32
C LYS A 389 -12.20 -23.69 15.24
N VAL A 390 -10.94 -23.23 15.32
CA VAL A 390 -10.31 -22.40 14.29
C VAL A 390 -9.59 -23.33 13.33
N LYS A 391 -10.33 -23.78 12.32
CA LYS A 391 -9.74 -24.64 11.30
C LYS A 391 -8.74 -23.84 10.45
N PRO A 392 -7.68 -24.46 9.89
CA PRO A 392 -6.74 -23.79 9.00
C PRO A 392 -7.41 -23.03 7.85
N GLU A 393 -8.55 -23.54 7.37
CA GLU A 393 -9.39 -22.92 6.35
C GLU A 393 -9.96 -21.57 6.80
N TRP A 394 -10.15 -21.34 8.11
CA TRP A 394 -10.56 -20.03 8.64
C TRP A 394 -9.51 -18.95 8.37
N LEU A 395 -8.22 -19.27 8.58
CA LEU A 395 -7.12 -18.35 8.30
C LEU A 395 -6.98 -18.09 6.80
N GLU A 396 -7.07 -19.13 5.99
CA GLU A 396 -7.05 -19.02 4.51
C GLU A 396 -8.22 -18.18 4.00
N GLU A 397 -9.46 -18.50 4.39
CA GLU A 397 -10.65 -17.73 4.02
C GLU A 397 -10.61 -16.29 4.53
N TRP A 398 -10.04 -16.04 5.71
CA TRP A 398 -9.91 -14.69 6.25
C TRP A 398 -8.89 -13.85 5.47
N TYR A 399 -7.73 -14.42 5.12
CA TYR A 399 -6.67 -13.68 4.42
C TYR A 399 -6.89 -13.57 2.91
N ASP A 400 -7.39 -14.63 2.27
CA ASP A 400 -7.55 -14.72 0.82
C ASP A 400 -9.00 -14.45 0.36
N GLY A 401 -9.96 -14.43 1.28
CA GLY A 401 -11.36 -14.14 0.99
C GLY A 401 -11.63 -12.67 0.71
N LEU A 402 -12.47 -12.41 -0.30
CA LEU A 402 -12.93 -11.05 -0.58
C LEU A 402 -13.69 -10.50 0.63
N THR A 403 -13.20 -9.40 1.18
CA THR A 403 -13.66 -8.83 2.44
C THR A 403 -14.35 -7.48 2.20
N TYR A 404 -15.56 -7.31 2.76
CA TYR A 404 -16.27 -6.03 2.76
C TYR A 404 -16.21 -5.36 4.13
N CYS A 405 -15.71 -4.12 4.18
CA CYS A 405 -15.64 -3.31 5.39
C CYS A 405 -16.60 -2.13 5.30
N THR A 406 -17.42 -1.90 6.33
CA THR A 406 -18.52 -0.94 6.25
C THR A 406 -18.08 0.52 6.26
N TRP A 407 -16.89 0.86 6.77
CA TRP A 407 -16.44 2.25 6.99
C TRP A 407 -16.58 3.16 5.76
N ASN A 408 -15.81 2.89 4.71
CA ASN A 408 -15.80 3.73 3.50
C ASN A 408 -17.09 3.62 2.68
N GLY A 409 -17.83 2.52 2.82
CA GLY A 409 -19.03 2.24 2.03
C GLY A 409 -20.32 2.81 2.61
N LEU A 410 -20.47 2.80 3.94
CA LEU A 410 -21.73 3.08 4.65
C LEU A 410 -21.64 4.25 5.64
N GLY A 411 -20.43 4.69 5.97
CA GLY A 411 -20.19 5.81 6.88
C GLY A 411 -20.58 5.52 8.33
N GLN A 412 -20.61 6.58 9.14
CA GLN A 412 -20.73 6.50 10.61
C GLN A 412 -22.15 6.19 11.11
N ALA A 413 -23.19 6.53 10.35
CA ALA A 413 -24.57 6.24 10.73
C ALA A 413 -24.95 4.79 10.35
N LEU A 414 -24.24 3.82 10.93
CA LEU A 414 -24.31 2.41 10.56
C LEU A 414 -25.57 1.75 11.14
N THR A 415 -26.31 1.00 10.32
CA THR A 415 -27.49 0.24 10.74
C THR A 415 -27.50 -1.14 10.09
N ALA A 416 -28.21 -2.09 10.71
CA ALA A 416 -28.43 -3.43 10.15
C ALA A 416 -28.98 -3.38 8.71
N ASP A 417 -29.95 -2.49 8.45
CA ASP A 417 -30.59 -2.35 7.14
C ASP A 417 -29.62 -1.84 6.06
N LYS A 418 -28.74 -0.90 6.39
CA LYS A 418 -27.70 -0.43 5.46
C LYS A 418 -26.75 -1.57 5.08
N ILE A 419 -26.35 -2.38 6.06
CA ILE A 419 -25.47 -3.52 5.80
C ILE A 419 -26.20 -4.56 4.94
N HIS A 420 -27.44 -4.91 5.25
CA HIS A 420 -28.23 -5.83 4.43
C HIS A 420 -28.37 -5.32 2.99
N THR A 421 -28.70 -4.04 2.80
CA THR A 421 -28.82 -3.42 1.47
C THR A 421 -27.51 -3.51 0.68
N ALA A 422 -26.37 -3.29 1.34
CA ALA A 422 -25.06 -3.41 0.70
C ALA A 422 -24.77 -4.87 0.28
N LEU A 423 -25.02 -5.83 1.17
CA LEU A 423 -24.81 -7.25 0.89
C LEU A 423 -25.74 -7.77 -0.22
N ASP A 424 -27.01 -7.33 -0.24
CA ASP A 424 -27.95 -7.61 -1.32
C ASP A 424 -27.45 -7.09 -2.66
N SER A 425 -26.92 -5.86 -2.67
CA SER A 425 -26.37 -5.24 -3.88
C SER A 425 -25.16 -6.01 -4.39
N LEU A 426 -24.22 -6.39 -3.51
CA LEU A 426 -23.08 -7.22 -3.86
C LEU A 426 -23.53 -8.56 -4.46
N SER A 427 -24.45 -9.26 -3.77
CA SER A 427 -24.99 -10.54 -4.22
C SER A 427 -25.72 -10.42 -5.56
N SER A 428 -26.50 -9.36 -5.78
CA SER A 428 -27.25 -9.13 -7.03
C SER A 428 -26.32 -8.85 -8.22
N ASN A 429 -25.09 -8.41 -7.96
CA ASN A 429 -24.05 -8.19 -8.96
C ASN A 429 -23.04 -9.36 -9.05
N ASN A 430 -23.37 -10.52 -8.48
CA ASN A 430 -22.51 -11.71 -8.42
C ASN A 430 -21.13 -11.44 -7.76
N ILE A 431 -21.07 -10.49 -6.83
CA ILE A 431 -19.88 -10.22 -6.01
C ILE A 431 -20.04 -11.00 -4.70
N ASN A 432 -19.41 -12.17 -4.64
CA ASN A 432 -19.43 -13.02 -3.46
C ASN A 432 -18.30 -12.62 -2.51
N ILE A 433 -18.67 -12.12 -1.33
CA ILE A 433 -17.72 -11.84 -0.26
C ILE A 433 -17.69 -13.03 0.72
N THR A 434 -16.52 -13.28 1.30
CA THR A 434 -16.32 -14.29 2.34
C THR A 434 -16.39 -13.68 3.73
N ASN A 435 -15.91 -12.43 3.86
CA ASN A 435 -15.71 -11.77 5.15
C ASN A 435 -16.47 -10.44 5.19
N LEU A 436 -17.14 -10.18 6.32
CA LEU A 436 -17.77 -8.90 6.64
C LEU A 436 -17.09 -8.29 7.87
N ILE A 437 -16.56 -7.08 7.72
CA ILE A 437 -16.08 -6.27 8.84
C ILE A 437 -17.09 -5.15 9.09
N ILE A 438 -17.72 -5.21 10.26
CA ILE A 438 -18.63 -4.18 10.77
C ILE A 438 -17.77 -3.16 11.51
N ASP A 439 -17.47 -2.07 10.82
CA ASP A 439 -16.63 -0.99 11.34
C ASP A 439 -17.38 -0.13 12.38
N ASP A 440 -16.71 0.92 12.84
CA ASP A 440 -17.13 1.88 13.85
C ASP A 440 -18.63 2.29 13.79
N ASN A 441 -19.25 2.45 14.97
CA ASN A 441 -20.63 2.84 15.27
C ASN A 441 -21.67 1.73 15.40
N TRP A 442 -21.26 0.46 15.47
CA TRP A 442 -22.17 -0.60 15.89
C TRP A 442 -22.40 -0.63 17.41
N GLN A 443 -21.46 -0.07 18.19
CA GLN A 443 -21.44 -0.12 19.66
C GLN A 443 -22.54 0.73 20.30
N SER A 444 -22.91 0.40 21.54
CA SER A 444 -23.66 1.29 22.43
C SER A 444 -22.78 2.42 22.96
N LEU A 445 -23.06 3.65 22.54
CA LEU A 445 -22.22 4.83 22.80
C LEU A 445 -22.99 5.94 23.52
N SER A 446 -22.30 6.67 24.40
CA SER A 446 -22.82 7.89 25.00
C SER A 446 -23.03 9.01 23.97
N GLN A 447 -23.83 10.00 24.34
CA GLN A 447 -24.05 11.19 23.50
C GLN A 447 -22.78 12.04 23.42
N GLY A 448 -22.53 12.64 22.26
CA GLY A 448 -21.42 13.56 22.07
C GLY A 448 -21.35 14.10 20.65
N ASP A 449 -20.96 15.37 20.51
CA ASP A 449 -20.97 16.09 19.22
C ASP A 449 -19.97 15.53 18.19
N THR A 450 -19.02 14.69 18.63
CA THR A 450 -17.97 14.11 17.78
C THR A 450 -17.67 12.68 18.21
N GLN A 451 -17.14 11.86 17.30
CA GLN A 451 -16.68 10.50 17.62
C GLN A 451 -15.71 10.48 18.81
N PHE A 452 -14.81 11.46 18.90
CA PHE A 452 -13.78 11.53 19.95
C PHE A 452 -14.31 11.83 21.36
N LYS A 453 -15.58 12.25 21.47
CA LYS A 453 -16.26 12.53 22.75
C LYS A 453 -17.20 11.41 23.19
N ARG A 454 -17.77 10.66 22.24
CA ARG A 454 -18.65 9.53 22.57
C ARG A 454 -17.85 8.46 23.29
N ALA A 455 -18.46 7.77 24.25
CA ALA A 455 -17.78 6.80 25.09
C ALA A 455 -18.57 5.49 25.13
N TRP A 456 -17.87 4.37 25.30
CA TRP A 456 -18.48 3.04 25.27
C TRP A 456 -19.30 2.79 26.53
N GLN A 457 -20.57 2.40 26.37
CA GLN A 457 -21.51 2.24 27.49
C GLN A 457 -21.83 0.79 27.84
N ASP A 458 -21.96 -0.07 26.83
CA ASP A 458 -22.44 -1.44 26.97
C ASP A 458 -21.83 -2.36 25.90
N PHE A 459 -21.70 -3.65 26.20
CA PHE A 459 -21.18 -4.65 25.26
C PHE A 459 -22.13 -4.93 24.11
N GLU A 460 -23.44 -4.80 24.35
CA GLU A 460 -24.45 -4.94 23.31
C GLU A 460 -24.39 -3.80 22.28
N ALA A 461 -24.75 -4.13 21.04
CA ALA A 461 -24.84 -3.14 19.95
C ALA A 461 -25.92 -2.09 20.24
N THR A 462 -25.78 -0.92 19.62
CA THR A 462 -26.77 0.16 19.77
C THR A 462 -28.15 -0.30 19.29
N PRO A 463 -29.22 -0.13 20.09
CA PRO A 463 -30.57 -0.53 19.69
C PRO A 463 -31.11 0.31 18.52
N ASP A 464 -30.57 1.52 18.31
CA ASP A 464 -30.99 2.38 17.19
C ASP A 464 -30.51 1.83 15.83
N GLY A 465 -29.32 1.22 15.80
CA GLY A 465 -28.76 0.61 14.60
C GLY A 465 -29.04 -0.89 14.47
N PHE A 466 -29.17 -1.58 15.59
CA PHE A 466 -29.31 -3.03 15.70
C PHE A 466 -30.42 -3.38 16.71
N PRO A 467 -31.70 -3.09 16.41
CA PRO A 467 -32.82 -3.20 17.37
C PRO A 467 -33.07 -4.62 17.88
N MET A 468 -32.64 -5.64 17.13
CA MET A 468 -32.74 -7.06 17.50
C MET A 468 -31.41 -7.64 18.01
N GLY A 469 -30.39 -6.81 18.20
CA GLY A 469 -29.04 -7.20 18.61
C GLY A 469 -28.21 -7.90 17.53
N MET A 470 -26.92 -8.09 17.82
CA MET A 470 -25.94 -8.65 16.87
C MET A 470 -26.22 -10.10 16.49
N LYS A 471 -26.76 -10.91 17.41
CA LYS A 471 -27.07 -12.32 17.14
C LYS A 471 -28.13 -12.47 16.06
N ALA A 472 -29.22 -11.70 16.14
CA ALA A 472 -30.27 -11.72 15.14
C ALA A 472 -29.75 -11.24 13.78
N PHE A 473 -29.01 -10.13 13.79
CA PHE A 473 -28.40 -9.56 12.59
C PHE A 473 -27.47 -10.56 11.88
N THR A 474 -26.48 -11.11 12.60
CA THR A 474 -25.52 -12.07 12.01
C THR A 474 -26.18 -13.36 11.54
N SER A 475 -27.22 -13.84 12.24
CA SER A 475 -28.00 -15.01 11.80
C SER A 475 -28.71 -14.74 10.47
N GLU A 476 -29.32 -13.55 10.31
CA GLU A 476 -30.00 -13.20 9.07
C GLU A 476 -29.00 -12.95 7.93
N VAL A 477 -27.83 -12.36 8.20
CA VAL A 477 -26.74 -12.23 7.22
C VAL A 477 -26.34 -13.61 6.67
N ARG A 478 -26.08 -14.59 7.54
CA ARG A 478 -25.68 -15.94 7.11
C ARG A 478 -26.77 -16.68 6.35
N LYS A 479 -28.03 -16.44 6.71
CA LYS A 479 -29.18 -17.02 6.02
C LYS A 479 -29.37 -16.45 4.61
N ARG A 480 -29.23 -15.13 4.45
CA ARG A 480 -29.42 -14.43 3.17
C ARG A 480 -28.20 -14.53 2.25
N HIS A 481 -27.01 -14.59 2.84
CA HIS A 481 -25.72 -14.58 2.15
C HIS A 481 -24.85 -15.72 2.69
N PRO A 482 -25.11 -16.98 2.29
CA PRO A 482 -24.42 -18.15 2.83
C PRO A 482 -22.91 -18.20 2.55
N ASN A 483 -22.41 -17.37 1.62
CA ASN A 483 -20.99 -17.22 1.33
C ASN A 483 -20.23 -16.42 2.42
N VAL A 484 -20.95 -15.66 3.26
CA VAL A 484 -20.36 -14.88 4.35
C VAL A 484 -20.04 -15.82 5.51
N ASN A 485 -18.79 -16.26 5.57
CA ASN A 485 -18.30 -17.20 6.58
C ASN A 485 -17.84 -16.48 7.84
N HIS A 486 -17.21 -15.32 7.70
CA HIS A 486 -16.58 -14.62 8.82
C HIS A 486 -17.17 -13.23 8.99
N ILE A 487 -17.62 -12.93 10.21
CA ILE A 487 -18.15 -11.62 10.57
C ILE A 487 -17.34 -11.11 11.75
N ALA A 488 -16.67 -9.98 11.57
CA ALA A 488 -15.90 -9.31 12.60
C ALA A 488 -16.49 -7.93 12.89
N VAL A 489 -16.19 -7.42 14.08
CA VAL A 489 -16.52 -6.06 14.50
C VAL A 489 -15.23 -5.29 14.79
N TRP A 490 -15.21 -4.00 14.45
CA TRP A 490 -14.12 -3.11 14.86
C TRP A 490 -14.37 -2.60 16.28
N HIS A 491 -13.35 -2.58 17.14
CA HIS A 491 -13.37 -1.83 18.40
C HIS A 491 -11.96 -1.38 18.78
N ALA A 492 -11.83 -0.29 19.54
CA ALA A 492 -10.56 0.15 20.10
C ALA A 492 -10.25 -0.54 21.43
N ILE A 493 -8.97 -0.55 21.83
CA ILE A 493 -8.46 -1.32 22.98
C ILE A 493 -8.83 -0.67 24.33
N LEU A 494 -8.97 0.66 24.37
CA LEU A 494 -9.19 1.41 25.61
C LEU A 494 -10.62 1.96 25.71
N GLY A 495 -11.58 1.23 25.16
CA GLY A 495 -12.97 1.69 24.97
C GLY A 495 -13.21 2.25 23.58
N TYR A 496 -14.18 3.14 23.44
CA TYR A 496 -14.43 3.86 22.19
C TYR A 496 -13.44 5.03 22.03
N TRP A 497 -13.53 5.83 20.96
CA TRP A 497 -12.65 7.00 20.74
C TRP A 497 -12.66 8.01 21.91
N GLY A 498 -13.77 8.15 22.64
CA GLY A 498 -13.88 8.93 23.89
C GLY A 498 -13.74 8.10 25.16
N GLY A 499 -13.32 6.84 25.06
CA GLY A 499 -13.10 5.92 26.19
C GLY A 499 -14.33 5.14 26.58
N VAL A 500 -14.48 4.94 27.88
CA VAL A 500 -15.62 4.29 28.55
C VAL A 500 -16.43 5.35 29.26
N ASP A 501 -17.76 5.26 29.16
CA ASP A 501 -18.64 6.14 29.93
C ASP A 501 -18.67 5.67 31.40
N PRO A 502 -18.20 6.48 32.38
CA PRO A 502 -18.21 6.10 33.79
C PRO A 502 -19.62 5.82 34.33
N ASN A 503 -20.64 6.40 33.69
CA ASN A 503 -22.04 6.21 34.07
C ASN A 503 -22.72 5.12 33.24
N GLY A 504 -22.05 4.58 32.21
CA GLY A 504 -22.53 3.43 31.43
C GLY A 504 -22.43 2.12 32.20
N LYS A 505 -23.03 1.04 31.68
CA LYS A 505 -22.99 -0.28 32.34
C LYS A 505 -21.57 -0.78 32.53
N ILE A 506 -20.70 -0.58 31.53
CA ILE A 506 -19.28 -0.94 31.61
C ILE A 506 -18.60 -0.14 32.73
N GLY A 507 -18.74 1.19 32.75
CA GLY A 507 -18.09 2.06 33.74
C GLY A 507 -18.62 1.88 35.18
N GLN A 508 -19.86 1.41 35.35
CA GLN A 508 -20.41 1.06 36.66
C GLN A 508 -19.98 -0.33 37.14
N LYS A 509 -19.71 -1.26 36.22
CA LYS A 509 -19.33 -2.64 36.54
C LYS A 509 -17.85 -2.80 36.85
N TYR A 510 -16.99 -2.09 36.13
CA TYR A 510 -15.55 -2.15 36.28
C TYR A 510 -15.01 -0.82 36.78
N LYS A 511 -13.94 -0.86 37.56
CA LYS A 511 -13.23 0.33 38.00
C LYS A 511 -12.69 1.08 36.78
N THR A 512 -13.01 2.37 36.68
CA THR A 512 -12.47 3.26 35.64
C THR A 512 -11.47 4.25 36.21
N VAL A 513 -10.50 4.66 35.40
CA VAL A 513 -9.54 5.73 35.71
C VAL A 513 -9.53 6.78 34.60
N GLU A 514 -9.34 8.04 34.97
CA GLU A 514 -9.12 9.12 34.01
C GLU A 514 -7.66 9.14 33.57
N VAL A 515 -7.45 9.18 32.26
CA VAL A 515 -6.13 9.26 31.64
C VAL A 515 -6.10 10.39 30.61
N GLU A 516 -4.90 10.89 30.32
CA GLU A 516 -4.68 11.93 29.32
C GLU A 516 -4.24 11.31 28.00
N LYS A 517 -4.89 11.69 26.90
CA LYS A 517 -4.49 11.29 25.54
C LYS A 517 -3.21 12.02 25.17
N GLU A 518 -2.25 11.29 24.60
CA GLU A 518 -1.12 11.94 23.94
C GLU A 518 -1.64 12.86 22.83
N PRO A 519 -1.22 14.14 22.78
CA PRO A 519 -1.67 15.07 21.75
C PRO A 519 -1.40 14.54 20.33
N GLY A 520 -2.42 14.59 19.48
CA GLY A 520 -2.34 14.08 18.11
C GLY A 520 -3.65 14.30 17.36
N VAL A 521 -4.24 13.22 16.83
CA VAL A 521 -5.57 13.28 16.17
C VAL A 521 -6.70 13.55 17.16
N ALA A 522 -6.53 13.18 18.42
CA ALA A 522 -7.40 13.60 19.50
C ALA A 522 -6.54 13.91 20.73
N GLY A 523 -6.97 14.89 21.52
CA GLY A 523 -6.34 15.23 22.79
C GLY A 523 -7.34 15.23 23.93
N GLY A 524 -6.88 15.62 25.11
CA GLY A 524 -7.72 15.77 26.30
C GLY A 524 -7.82 14.48 27.11
N LYS A 525 -8.70 14.53 28.10
CA LYS A 525 -8.88 13.45 29.07
C LYS A 525 -10.06 12.57 28.75
N PHE A 526 -9.95 11.30 29.12
CA PHE A 526 -10.98 10.30 28.92
C PHE A 526 -10.85 9.20 29.97
N HIS A 527 -11.94 8.45 30.17
CA HIS A 527 -11.96 7.35 31.13
C HIS A 527 -11.69 6.04 30.42
N ILE A 528 -10.89 5.19 31.03
CA ILE A 528 -10.61 3.83 30.59
C ILE A 528 -10.86 2.86 31.75
N VAL A 529 -11.04 1.57 31.48
CA VAL A 529 -11.04 0.56 32.54
C VAL A 529 -9.64 0.48 33.16
N ALA A 530 -9.59 0.46 34.48
CA ALA A 530 -8.34 0.36 35.25
C ALA A 530 -7.62 -0.95 34.93
N ALA A 531 -6.29 -0.94 34.98
CA ALA A 531 -5.47 -2.09 34.60
C ALA A 531 -5.83 -3.36 35.39
N GLU A 532 -6.20 -3.22 36.67
CA GLU A 532 -6.62 -4.35 37.50
C GLU A 532 -7.91 -5.05 37.03
N ASP A 533 -8.84 -4.34 36.37
CA ASP A 533 -10.13 -4.87 35.92
C ASP A 533 -10.16 -5.12 34.40
N ALA A 534 -9.18 -4.62 33.65
CA ALA A 534 -9.15 -4.70 32.18
C ALA A 534 -9.23 -6.15 31.67
N LYS A 535 -8.56 -7.09 32.34
CA LYS A 535 -8.62 -8.52 31.98
C LYS A 535 -10.04 -9.06 32.11
N GLN A 536 -10.69 -8.81 33.25
CA GLN A 536 -12.05 -9.30 33.49
C GLN A 536 -13.05 -8.68 32.51
N MET A 537 -12.90 -7.40 32.17
CA MET A 537 -13.73 -6.73 31.16
C MET A 537 -13.68 -7.46 29.82
N TYR A 538 -12.48 -7.84 29.35
CA TYR A 538 -12.33 -8.56 28.10
C TYR A 538 -12.82 -10.01 28.18
N ASP A 539 -12.60 -10.70 29.30
CA ASP A 539 -13.15 -12.05 29.53
C ASP A 539 -14.69 -12.07 29.50
N ASP A 540 -15.33 -10.97 29.91
CA ASP A 540 -16.79 -10.84 29.89
C ASP A 540 -17.34 -10.33 28.54
N PHE A 541 -16.48 -9.73 27.70
CA PHE A 541 -16.86 -9.19 26.39
C PHE A 541 -16.81 -10.25 25.28
N TYR A 542 -15.82 -11.14 25.32
CA TYR A 542 -15.62 -12.25 24.36
C TYR A 542 -16.26 -13.55 24.85
#